data_AF-A0A3D6DY60-F1
#
_entry.id   AF-A0A3D6DY60-F1
#
_cell.length_a   1.000
_cell.length_b   1.000
_cell.length_c   1.000
_cell.angle_alpha   90.00
_cell.angle_beta   90.00
_cell.angle_gamma   90.00
#
_symmetry.space_group_name_H-M   'P 1'
#
loop_
_entity.id
_entity.type
_entity.pdbx_description
1 polymer ?
#
loop_
_entity_poly.entity_id
_entity_poly.type
_entity_poly.pdbx_seq_one_letter_code
_entity_poly.pdbx_strand_id
1 'polypeptide(L)'
;MARPGNTKTVETLTHDEARRKNIPTAEYQSVLPTEQQQPKQIRYPRPDADKLGEEKSARNRDLDPQLVWRGKDEQDWSDLVVSAPPLYIQEKVHPKVLIDDLLRSTKERKHEAGQITADLFADFNGIPKGADKTDFYQHDQNWTNRMILGDSLQVMASLAEREGLRGKVQCIYLDPPYGIKFNSNFQW
;
A
#
# COMPACT_ATOMS: atom_id res chain seq x y z
N MET A 1 -40.52 9.92 26.30
CA MET A 1 -39.18 10.52 26.50
C MET A 1 -38.20 9.82 25.57
N ALA A 2 -37.58 10.53 24.63
CA ALA A 2 -36.59 9.94 23.72
C ALA A 2 -35.33 9.58 24.52
N ARG A 3 -34.85 8.34 24.39
CA ARG A 3 -33.60 7.91 25.02
C ARG A 3 -32.45 8.75 24.45
N PRO A 4 -31.57 9.34 25.27
CA PRO A 4 -30.40 10.03 24.76
C PRO A 4 -29.58 9.05 23.93
N GLY A 5 -29.34 9.39 22.66
CA GLY A 5 -28.60 8.55 21.75
C GLY A 5 -27.17 8.34 22.26
N ASN A 6 -26.71 7.10 22.28
CA ASN A 6 -25.38 6.73 22.74
C ASN A 6 -24.33 7.57 21.99
N THR A 7 -23.54 8.37 22.71
CA THR A 7 -22.45 9.14 22.11
C THR A 7 -21.38 8.15 21.66
N LYS A 8 -21.07 8.13 20.36
CA LYS A 8 -20.02 7.28 19.82
C LYS A 8 -18.66 7.72 20.37
N THR A 9 -18.01 6.87 21.16
CA THR A 9 -16.63 7.06 21.59
C THR A 9 -15.70 6.66 20.43
N VAL A 10 -14.80 7.56 20.04
CA VAL A 10 -13.82 7.30 18.98
C VAL A 10 -12.44 7.25 19.62
N GLU A 11 -11.81 6.09 19.59
CA GLU A 11 -10.47 5.86 20.12
C GLU A 11 -9.49 5.51 19.00
N THR A 12 -8.21 5.79 19.23
CA THR A 12 -7.13 5.35 18.33
C THR A 12 -6.61 4.03 18.83
N LEU A 13 -6.67 3.01 17.98
CA LEU A 13 -6.00 1.74 18.24
C LEU A 13 -4.51 1.92 17.99
N THR A 14 -3.71 1.77 19.05
CA THR A 14 -2.25 1.72 18.98
C THR A 14 -1.79 0.28 19.10
N HIS A 15 -0.75 -0.07 18.35
CA HIS A 15 -0.14 -1.40 18.41
C HIS A 15 1.30 -1.23 18.93
N ASP A 16 1.47 -1.29 20.26
CA ASP A 16 2.76 -1.00 20.91
C ASP A 16 3.82 -2.07 20.62
N GLU A 17 3.38 -3.31 20.39
CA GLU A 17 4.24 -4.45 20.03
C GLU A 17 4.65 -4.43 18.55
N ALA A 18 3.90 -3.73 17.69
CA ALA A 18 4.11 -3.75 16.26
C ALA A 18 4.94 -2.54 15.80
N ARG A 19 6.16 -2.83 15.37
CA ARG A 19 7.15 -1.87 14.91
C ARG A 19 7.36 -1.98 13.40
N ARG A 20 7.48 -0.84 12.71
CA ARG A 20 7.72 -0.77 11.25
C ARG A 20 8.96 0.04 10.94
N LYS A 21 9.64 -0.32 9.85
CA LYS A 21 10.80 0.44 9.35
C LYS A 21 10.40 1.89 9.07
N ASN A 22 11.21 2.83 9.57
CA ASN A 22 11.08 4.24 9.22
C ASN A 22 11.49 4.48 7.76
N ILE A 23 10.53 4.89 6.94
CA ILE A 23 10.76 5.27 5.54
C ILE A 23 10.98 6.78 5.42
N PRO A 24 11.78 7.23 4.44
CA PRO A 24 12.06 8.65 4.23
C PRO A 24 10.80 9.43 3.83
N THR A 25 10.72 10.68 4.25
CA THR A 25 9.74 11.61 3.67
C THR A 25 10.26 12.13 2.33
N ALA A 26 9.36 12.65 1.49
CA ALA A 26 9.69 13.08 0.13
C ALA A 26 10.78 14.17 0.11
N GLU A 27 10.83 15.03 1.12
CA GLU A 27 11.81 16.11 1.25
C GLU A 27 13.24 15.57 1.44
N TYR A 28 13.38 14.40 2.07
CA TYR A 28 14.67 13.75 2.30
C TYR A 28 15.10 12.85 1.14
N GLN A 29 14.34 12.79 0.04
CA GLN A 29 14.72 11.97 -1.12
C GLN A 29 16.11 12.31 -1.66
N SER A 30 16.45 13.60 -1.70
CA SER A 30 17.73 14.09 -2.26
C SER A 30 18.94 13.73 -1.41
N VAL A 31 18.75 13.50 -0.10
CA VAL A 31 19.83 13.20 0.85
C VAL A 31 20.06 11.70 1.04
N LEU A 32 19.21 10.85 0.45
CA LEU A 32 19.37 9.40 0.57
C LEU A 32 20.60 8.90 -0.19
N PRO A 33 21.30 7.87 0.32
CA PRO A 33 22.33 7.19 -0.44
C PRO A 33 21.80 6.70 -1.79
N THR A 34 22.60 6.82 -2.86
CA THR A 34 22.19 6.46 -4.23
C THR A 34 21.68 5.02 -4.33
N GLU A 35 22.26 4.10 -3.56
CA GLU A 35 21.82 2.70 -3.49
C GLU A 35 20.38 2.53 -2.99
N GLN A 36 19.93 3.41 -2.08
CA GLN A 36 18.58 3.39 -1.55
C GLN A 36 17.57 4.05 -2.51
N GLN A 37 18.04 4.99 -3.33
CA GLN A 37 17.22 5.64 -4.36
C GLN A 37 16.94 4.71 -5.55
N GLN A 38 17.91 3.88 -5.93
CA GLN A 38 17.78 3.00 -7.10
C GLN A 38 16.73 1.91 -6.89
N PRO A 39 15.80 1.67 -7.83
CA PRO A 39 14.85 0.58 -7.75
C PRO A 39 15.54 -0.78 -7.72
N LYS A 40 15.08 -1.69 -6.86
CA LYS A 40 15.62 -3.06 -6.79
C LYS A 40 14.84 -3.94 -7.76
N GLN A 41 15.51 -4.65 -8.65
CA GLN A 41 14.86 -5.65 -9.50
C GLN A 41 14.69 -6.95 -8.72
N ILE A 42 13.46 -7.44 -8.67
CA ILE A 42 13.08 -8.67 -7.98
C ILE A 42 12.55 -9.63 -9.02
N ARG A 43 13.00 -10.88 -8.94
CA ARG A 43 12.51 -11.97 -9.79
C ARG A 43 11.62 -12.86 -8.96
N TYR A 44 10.36 -12.97 -9.36
CA TYR A 44 9.45 -13.95 -8.79
C TYR A 44 9.42 -15.17 -9.71
N PRO A 45 9.90 -16.34 -9.23
CA PRO A 45 9.81 -17.56 -10.01
C PRO A 45 8.34 -17.90 -10.25
N ARG A 46 8.01 -18.38 -11.45
CA ARG A 46 6.66 -18.86 -11.79
C ARG A 46 6.64 -20.38 -11.78
N PRO A 47 6.42 -21.02 -10.62
CA PRO A 47 6.55 -22.48 -10.47
C PRO A 47 5.54 -23.29 -11.29
N ASP A 48 4.43 -22.68 -11.72
CA ASP A 48 3.44 -23.37 -12.58
C ASP A 48 3.79 -23.28 -14.07
N ALA A 49 4.77 -22.45 -14.47
CA ALA A 49 5.27 -22.41 -15.84
C ALA A 49 5.98 -23.73 -16.20
N ASP A 50 6.78 -24.26 -15.27
CA ASP A 50 7.52 -25.52 -15.48
C ASP A 50 6.61 -26.76 -15.47
N LYS A 51 5.58 -26.79 -14.61
CA LYS A 51 4.64 -27.93 -14.52
C LYS A 51 3.85 -28.16 -15.80
N LEU A 52 3.60 -27.11 -16.57
CA LEU A 52 2.91 -27.17 -17.86
C LEU A 52 3.89 -27.20 -19.04
N GLY A 53 5.21 -27.21 -18.80
CA GLY A 53 6.24 -27.14 -19.84
C GLY A 53 6.21 -28.35 -20.77
N GLU A 54 6.16 -29.56 -20.21
CA GLU A 54 6.07 -30.80 -21.00
C GLU A 54 4.75 -30.83 -21.80
N GLU A 55 3.62 -30.55 -21.16
CA GLU A 55 2.31 -30.52 -21.82
C GLU A 55 2.25 -29.45 -22.92
N LYS A 56 2.83 -28.26 -22.71
CA LYS A 56 2.92 -27.21 -23.75
C LYS A 56 3.81 -27.64 -24.91
N SER A 57 4.93 -28.31 -24.64
CA SER A 57 5.88 -28.77 -25.65
C SER A 57 5.38 -29.96 -26.48
N ALA A 58 4.54 -30.82 -25.89
CA ALA A 58 3.96 -32.00 -26.53
C ALA A 58 2.73 -31.68 -27.41
N ARG A 59 2.13 -30.49 -27.26
CA ARG A 59 0.98 -30.05 -28.06
C ARG A 59 1.41 -29.69 -29.48
N ASN A 60 0.67 -30.18 -30.47
CA ASN A 60 0.89 -29.79 -31.84
C ASN A 60 -0.10 -28.68 -32.22
N ARG A 61 0.42 -27.47 -32.51
CA ARG A 61 -0.37 -26.28 -32.87
C ARG A 61 -1.25 -26.48 -34.11
N ASP A 62 -0.88 -27.43 -34.98
CA ASP A 62 -1.60 -27.72 -36.22
C ASP A 62 -2.66 -28.82 -36.05
N LEU A 63 -2.56 -29.65 -35.01
CA LEU A 63 -3.47 -30.79 -34.78
C LEU A 63 -4.41 -30.58 -33.59
N ASP A 64 -4.04 -29.73 -32.63
CA ASP A 64 -4.79 -29.48 -31.40
C ASP A 64 -5.35 -28.04 -31.40
N PRO A 65 -6.66 -27.83 -31.60
CA PRO A 65 -7.27 -26.50 -31.51
C PRO A 65 -7.15 -25.97 -30.08
N GLN A 66 -6.60 -24.76 -29.92
CA GLN A 66 -6.31 -24.17 -28.62
C GLN A 66 -6.90 -22.77 -28.48
N LEU A 67 -7.42 -22.49 -27.28
CA LEU A 67 -7.80 -21.14 -26.85
C LEU A 67 -6.67 -20.59 -25.98
N VAL A 68 -5.70 -19.96 -26.62
CA VAL A 68 -4.60 -19.26 -25.94
C VAL A 68 -4.85 -17.75 -26.04
N TRP A 69 -4.76 -17.05 -24.91
CA TRP A 69 -4.76 -15.60 -24.93
C TRP A 69 -3.52 -15.10 -25.67
N ARG A 70 -3.75 -14.24 -26.67
CA ARG A 70 -2.67 -13.69 -27.49
C ARG A 70 -1.59 -13.05 -26.60
N GLY A 71 -0.35 -13.51 -26.74
CA GLY A 71 0.81 -13.02 -25.98
C GLY A 71 1.00 -13.64 -24.59
N LYS A 72 0.09 -14.52 -24.12
CA LYS A 72 0.23 -15.22 -22.83
C LYS A 72 1.48 -16.09 -22.78
N ASP A 73 1.75 -16.87 -23.83
CA ASP A 73 2.91 -17.76 -23.87
C ASP A 73 4.25 -17.01 -23.89
N GLU A 74 4.31 -15.87 -24.58
CA GLU A 74 5.49 -15.00 -24.57
C GLU A 74 5.70 -14.34 -23.19
N GLN A 75 4.62 -13.92 -22.54
CA GLN A 75 4.67 -13.30 -21.21
C GLN A 75 5.01 -14.28 -20.08
N ASP A 76 4.63 -15.56 -20.22
CA ASP A 76 4.89 -16.60 -19.23
C ASP A 76 6.23 -17.32 -19.45
N TRP A 77 6.97 -17.00 -20.52
CA TRP A 77 8.27 -17.62 -20.86
C TRP A 77 9.39 -17.31 -19.85
N SER A 78 9.26 -16.25 -19.05
CA SER A 78 10.32 -15.82 -18.11
C SER A 78 9.79 -15.57 -16.70
N ASP A 79 10.70 -15.52 -15.72
CA ASP A 79 10.38 -15.06 -14.38
C ASP A 79 9.68 -13.70 -14.41
N LEU A 80 8.76 -13.47 -13.48
CA LEU A 80 8.15 -12.15 -13.35
C LEU A 80 9.17 -11.20 -12.72
N VAL A 81 9.76 -10.34 -13.55
CA VAL A 81 10.70 -9.30 -13.11
C VAL A 81 9.92 -8.04 -12.73
N VAL A 82 10.00 -7.65 -11.47
CA VAL A 82 9.32 -6.47 -10.92
C VAL A 82 10.35 -5.50 -10.35
N SER A 83 10.14 -4.21 -10.62
CA SER A 83 10.90 -3.13 -9.99
C SER A 83 10.28 -2.77 -8.64
N ALA A 84 11.08 -2.78 -7.57
CA ALA A 84 10.71 -2.26 -6.25
C ALA A 84 11.34 -0.89 -6.00
N PRO A 85 10.65 0.21 -6.33
CA PRO A 85 11.10 1.57 -6.02
C PRO A 85 11.02 1.87 -4.51
N PRO A 86 11.82 2.83 -3.99
CA PRO A 86 11.62 3.32 -2.62
C PRO A 86 10.24 3.98 -2.49
N LEU A 87 9.59 3.77 -1.34
CA LEU A 87 8.33 4.43 -0.98
C LEU A 87 8.64 5.64 -0.08
N TYR A 88 8.00 6.77 -0.38
CA TYR A 88 8.18 8.03 0.34
C TYR A 88 6.91 8.43 1.07
N ILE A 89 7.06 8.98 2.27
CA ILE A 89 5.96 9.65 2.97
C ILE A 89 5.82 11.04 2.40
N GLN A 90 4.67 11.32 1.80
CA GLN A 90 4.29 12.68 1.39
C GLN A 90 3.65 13.42 2.56
N GLU A 91 2.66 12.80 3.19
CA GLU A 91 1.91 13.39 4.28
C GLU A 91 1.68 12.36 5.38
N LYS A 92 1.60 12.84 6.62
CA LYS A 92 1.20 12.03 7.77
C LYS A 92 -0.19 12.46 8.22
N VAL A 93 -1.15 11.56 8.08
CA VAL A 93 -2.55 11.81 8.42
C VAL A 93 -2.88 11.16 9.75
N HIS A 94 -3.51 11.92 10.67
CA HIS A 94 -4.06 11.41 11.92
C HIS A 94 -5.58 11.31 11.85
N PRO A 95 -6.15 10.11 11.61
CA PRO A 95 -7.60 9.96 11.42
C PRO A 95 -8.42 10.45 12.61
N LYS A 96 -7.91 10.29 13.84
CA LYS A 96 -8.61 10.75 15.05
C LYS A 96 -8.80 12.26 15.05
N VAL A 97 -7.78 13.04 14.66
CA VAL A 97 -7.87 14.50 14.60
C VAL A 97 -8.93 14.94 13.58
N LEU A 98 -8.98 14.28 12.42
CA LEU A 98 -10.01 14.54 11.40
C LEU A 98 -11.41 14.20 11.91
N ILE A 99 -11.58 13.09 12.63
CA ILE A 99 -12.87 12.69 13.20
C ILE A 99 -13.29 13.62 14.34
N ASP A 100 -12.37 14.01 15.21
CA ASP A 100 -12.63 14.93 16.31
C ASP A 100 -13.04 16.32 15.78
N ASP A 101 -12.37 16.81 14.73
CA ASP A 101 -12.76 18.03 14.02
C ASP A 101 -14.13 17.91 13.32
N LEU A 102 -14.42 16.77 12.68
CA LEU A 102 -15.73 16.52 12.08
C LEU A 102 -16.84 16.47 13.15
N LEU A 103 -16.59 15.83 14.29
CA LEU A 103 -17.54 15.78 15.41
C LEU A 103 -17.77 17.17 16.00
N ARG A 104 -16.71 17.97 16.14
CA ARG A 104 -16.79 19.37 16.60
C ARG A 104 -17.61 20.22 15.63
N SER A 105 -17.23 20.26 14.35
CA SER A 105 -17.95 21.03 13.32
C SER A 105 -19.41 20.59 13.16
N THR A 106 -19.72 19.31 13.36
CA THR A 106 -21.11 18.81 13.35
C THR A 106 -21.90 19.27 14.57
N LYS A 107 -21.28 19.34 15.76
CA LYS A 107 -21.91 19.89 16.97
C LYS A 107 -22.14 21.40 16.82
N GLU A 108 -21.15 22.13 16.32
CA GLU A 108 -21.24 23.57 16.04
C GLU A 108 -22.30 23.86 14.97
N ARG A 109 -22.42 23.03 13.93
CA ARG A 109 -23.48 23.18 12.92
C ARG A 109 -24.89 22.88 13.47
N LYS A 110 -25.00 22.10 14.55
CA LYS A 110 -26.27 21.87 15.26
C LYS A 110 -26.62 22.98 16.25
N HIS A 111 -25.65 23.81 16.62
CA HIS A 111 -25.80 25.00 17.45
C HIS A 111 -25.39 26.22 16.60
N GLU A 112 -26.26 26.66 15.69
CA GLU A 112 -25.98 27.71 14.69
C GLU A 112 -25.13 28.90 15.21
N ALA A 113 -24.21 29.37 14.35
CA ALA A 113 -23.40 30.60 14.45
C ALA A 113 -22.20 30.60 15.44
N GLY A 114 -20.99 30.43 14.91
CA GLY A 114 -19.77 30.81 15.62
C GLY A 114 -18.48 30.39 14.91
N GLN A 115 -17.80 31.37 14.28
CA GLN A 115 -16.44 31.23 13.75
C GLN A 115 -15.45 30.80 14.84
N ILE A 116 -14.42 30.02 14.49
CA ILE A 116 -12.99 30.18 14.86
C ILE A 116 -12.19 29.03 14.18
N THR A 117 -11.19 29.37 13.37
CA THR A 117 -10.17 28.46 12.84
C THR A 117 -9.09 28.24 13.90
N ALA A 118 -8.74 26.99 14.21
CA ALA A 118 -7.63 26.64 15.09
C ALA A 118 -6.54 25.86 14.34
N ASP A 119 -5.31 26.14 14.74
CA ASP A 119 -4.01 25.86 14.12
C ASP A 119 -3.71 24.37 13.87
N LEU A 120 -3.28 24.04 12.65
CA LEU A 120 -3.09 22.69 12.12
C LEU A 120 -1.71 22.08 12.44
N PHE A 121 -0.87 22.75 13.24
CA PHE A 121 0.57 22.41 13.33
C PHE A 121 1.14 22.16 14.75
N ALA A 122 0.32 22.01 15.79
CA ALA A 122 0.86 21.84 17.15
C ALA A 122 1.17 20.37 17.54
N ASP A 123 2.47 20.09 17.63
CA ASP A 123 3.20 19.05 18.39
C ASP A 123 3.12 17.58 17.89
N PHE A 124 4.07 17.21 17.01
CA PHE A 124 3.89 16.09 16.09
C PHE A 124 4.69 14.80 16.37
N ASN A 125 5.67 14.74 17.27
CA ASN A 125 6.46 13.50 17.40
C ASN A 125 6.88 13.26 18.83
N GLY A 126 6.29 12.28 19.52
CA GLY A 126 6.73 11.75 20.83
C GLY A 126 8.12 11.10 20.82
N ILE A 127 9.09 11.75 20.17
CA ILE A 127 10.51 11.46 20.16
C ILE A 127 11.08 12.10 21.43
N PRO A 128 11.85 11.35 22.26
CA PRO A 128 12.59 11.95 23.37
C PRO A 128 13.47 13.09 22.85
N LYS A 129 13.55 14.21 23.59
CA LYS A 129 14.46 15.32 23.25
C LYS A 129 15.90 14.78 23.11
N GLY A 130 16.41 14.64 21.89
CA GLY A 130 17.79 14.23 21.62
C GLY A 130 18.00 13.07 20.64
N ALA A 131 16.97 12.49 20.01
CA ALA A 131 17.18 11.56 18.90
C ALA A 131 17.35 12.35 17.58
N ASP A 132 18.54 12.28 16.99
CA ASP A 132 18.87 12.96 15.74
C ASP A 132 17.93 12.52 14.60
N LYS A 133 17.35 13.50 13.92
CA LYS A 133 16.30 13.33 12.90
C LYS A 133 16.81 12.75 11.56
N THR A 134 17.99 12.15 11.52
CA THR A 134 18.74 11.81 10.30
C THR A 134 18.98 10.32 10.07
N ASP A 135 18.63 9.43 11.00
CA ASP A 135 18.84 7.98 10.86
C ASP A 135 17.64 7.26 10.25
N PHE A 136 17.48 7.39 8.92
CA PHE A 136 16.47 6.68 8.15
C PHE A 136 16.79 5.17 8.06
N TYR A 137 15.77 4.32 8.16
CA TYR A 137 15.85 2.84 8.20
C TYR A 137 16.59 2.17 9.37
N GLN A 138 17.19 2.92 10.31
CA GLN A 138 17.87 2.33 11.47
C GLN A 138 16.95 2.11 12.68
N HIS A 139 15.84 2.87 12.73
CA HIS A 139 14.90 2.82 13.83
C HIS A 139 13.50 2.43 13.36
N ASP A 140 12.87 1.63 14.21
CA ASP A 140 11.47 1.28 14.05
C ASP A 140 10.57 2.40 14.58
N GLN A 141 9.53 2.73 13.83
CA GLN A 141 8.44 3.60 14.26
C GLN A 141 7.20 2.78 14.67
N ASN A 142 6.33 3.44 15.43
CA ASN A 142 5.03 2.90 15.79
C ASN A 142 4.21 2.59 14.54
N TRP A 143 3.37 1.57 14.62
CA TRP A 143 2.46 1.21 13.55
C TRP A 143 1.51 2.37 13.21
N THR A 144 1.34 2.63 11.92
CA THR A 144 0.43 3.65 11.38
C THR A 144 -0.35 3.12 10.17
N ASN A 145 -1.54 3.67 9.97
CA ASN A 145 -2.32 3.48 8.75
C ASN A 145 -1.66 4.25 7.60
N ARG A 146 -1.58 3.64 6.42
CA ARG A 146 -0.96 4.24 5.24
C ARG A 146 -1.87 4.06 4.03
N MET A 147 -2.06 5.14 3.28
CA MET A 147 -2.58 5.10 1.91
C MET A 147 -1.39 5.27 0.98
N ILE A 148 -1.21 4.35 0.04
CA ILE A 148 -0.08 4.34 -0.89
C ILE A 148 -0.65 4.50 -2.30
N LEU A 149 -0.18 5.52 -3.01
CA LEU A 149 -0.51 5.76 -4.41
C LEU A 149 0.59 5.19 -5.29
N GLY A 150 0.21 4.32 -6.24
CA GLY A 150 1.14 3.75 -7.20
C GLY A 150 0.59 2.52 -7.88
N ASP A 151 1.38 1.96 -8.80
CA ASP A 151 1.11 0.65 -9.37
C ASP A 151 1.16 -0.43 -8.27
N SER A 152 0.09 -1.22 -8.17
CA SER A 152 -0.06 -2.17 -7.06
C SER A 152 1.02 -3.25 -7.06
N LEU A 153 1.48 -3.70 -8.23
CA LEU A 153 2.53 -4.71 -8.35
C LEU A 153 3.87 -4.18 -7.81
N GLN A 154 4.27 -2.97 -8.22
CA GLN A 154 5.49 -2.32 -7.71
C GLN A 154 5.41 -2.00 -6.22
N VAL A 155 4.27 -1.47 -5.76
CA VAL A 155 4.06 -1.15 -4.33
C VAL A 155 4.18 -2.41 -3.48
N MET A 156 3.50 -3.49 -3.86
CA MET A 156 3.55 -4.75 -3.13
C MET A 156 4.97 -5.35 -3.11
N ALA A 157 5.72 -5.24 -4.22
CA ALA A 157 7.11 -5.66 -4.27
C ALA A 157 8.00 -4.84 -3.32
N SER A 158 7.81 -3.52 -3.25
CA SER A 158 8.54 -2.65 -2.32
C SER A 158 8.21 -2.93 -0.86
N LEU A 159 6.93 -3.14 -0.54
CA LEU A 159 6.48 -3.52 0.80
C LEU A 159 7.08 -4.86 1.24
N ALA A 160 7.15 -5.83 0.34
CA ALA A 160 7.75 -7.14 0.63
C ALA A 160 9.27 -7.05 0.85
N GLU A 161 10.01 -6.46 -0.07
CA GLU A 161 11.48 -6.57 -0.11
C GLU A 161 12.22 -5.42 0.59
N ARG A 162 11.71 -4.17 0.54
CA ARG A 162 12.36 -3.03 1.21
C ARG A 162 11.91 -2.93 2.66
N GLU A 163 10.60 -2.97 2.87
CA GLU A 163 10.03 -2.84 4.21
C GLU A 163 10.04 -4.15 5.00
N GLY A 164 10.21 -5.29 4.34
CA GLY A 164 10.31 -6.59 5.00
C GLY A 164 8.98 -7.03 5.62
N LEU A 165 7.87 -6.78 4.92
CA LEU A 165 6.52 -7.16 5.36
C LEU A 165 6.13 -8.61 5.00
N ARG A 166 7.02 -9.38 4.35
CA ARG A 166 6.79 -10.81 4.08
C ARG A 166 6.52 -11.55 5.40
N GLY A 167 5.42 -12.30 5.44
CA GLY A 167 5.00 -13.08 6.62
C GLY A 167 4.44 -12.26 7.80
N LYS A 168 4.37 -10.92 7.70
CA LYS A 168 3.85 -10.04 8.77
C LYS A 168 2.41 -9.59 8.53
N VAL A 169 1.86 -9.86 7.36
CA VAL A 169 0.50 -9.46 6.99
C VAL A 169 -0.49 -10.49 7.50
N GLN A 170 -1.41 -10.06 8.37
CA GLN A 170 -2.43 -10.94 8.97
C GLN A 170 -3.61 -11.20 8.04
N CYS A 171 -4.05 -10.17 7.31
CA CYS A 171 -5.21 -10.25 6.43
C CYS A 171 -5.00 -9.33 5.23
N ILE A 172 -5.43 -9.80 4.06
CA ILE A 172 -5.45 -9.03 2.82
C ILE A 172 -6.88 -9.08 2.29
N TYR A 173 -7.47 -7.91 2.04
CA TYR A 173 -8.72 -7.76 1.31
C TYR A 173 -8.42 -7.17 -0.06
N LEU A 174 -8.95 -7.77 -1.12
CA LEU A 174 -8.79 -7.35 -2.50
C LEU A 174 -10.16 -7.42 -3.18
N ASP A 175 -10.54 -6.34 -3.85
CA ASP A 175 -11.72 -6.29 -4.70
C ASP A 175 -11.27 -5.97 -6.14
N PRO A 176 -10.69 -6.95 -6.86
CA PRO A 176 -10.18 -6.72 -8.20
C PRO A 176 -11.35 -6.51 -9.19
N PRO A 177 -11.12 -5.85 -10.33
CA PRO A 177 -12.14 -5.75 -11.36
C PRO A 177 -12.54 -7.16 -11.83
N TYR A 178 -13.77 -7.57 -11.53
CA TYR A 178 -14.36 -8.77 -12.12
C TYR A 178 -14.57 -8.47 -13.60
N GLY A 179 -13.94 -9.27 -14.46
CA GLY A 179 -13.80 -9.04 -15.89
C GLY A 179 -14.99 -8.29 -16.50
N ILE A 180 -14.69 -7.14 -17.09
CA ILE A 180 -15.59 -6.42 -18.00
C ILE A 180 -16.18 -7.49 -18.93
N LYS A 181 -17.51 -7.53 -19.12
CA LYS A 181 -18.13 -8.40 -20.12
C LYS A 181 -17.42 -8.15 -21.44
N PHE A 182 -16.51 -9.04 -21.81
CA PHE A 182 -15.96 -9.07 -23.15
C PHE A 182 -17.13 -9.48 -24.02
N ASN A 183 -17.76 -8.52 -24.70
CA ASN A 183 -18.42 -8.84 -25.97
C ASN A 183 -17.30 -9.40 -26.82
N SER A 184 -17.21 -10.73 -26.81
CA SER A 184 -16.34 -11.57 -27.62
C SER A 184 -15.83 -10.82 -28.87
N ASN A 185 -14.52 -10.57 -28.91
CA ASN A 185 -13.82 -10.14 -30.12
C ASN A 185 -13.60 -11.31 -31.11
N PHE A 186 -14.43 -12.37 -31.06
CA PHE A 186 -14.64 -13.22 -32.23
C PHE A 186 -15.51 -12.44 -33.23
N GLN A 187 -14.92 -11.41 -33.85
CA GLN A 187 -15.40 -10.90 -35.13
C GLN A 187 -14.69 -11.70 -36.23
N TRP A 188 -15.50 -12.15 -37.17
CA TRP A 188 -15.22 -13.07 -38.28
C TRP A 188 -14.10 -12.61 -39.22
#